data_AF-A0A516R1N1-F1
#
_entry.id   AF-A0A516R1N1-F1
#
_cell.length_a   1.000
_cell.length_b   1.000
_cell.length_c   1.000
_cell.angle_alpha   90.00
_cell.angle_beta   90.00
_cell.angle_gamma   90.00
#
_symmetry.space_group_name_H-M   'P 1'
#
loop_
_entity.id
_entity.type
_entity.pdbx_description
1 polymer ?
#
loop_
_entity_poly.entity_id
_entity_poly.type
_entity_poly.pdbx_seq_one_letter_code
_entity_poly.pdbx_strand_id
1 'polypeptide(L)'
;MERSAVDDDALLDAGTPFVERFTPAFIDSQRSVIRTLVERAVHRGELAELPDLDLLHALLGGTAPSWLHILRNDPHGLPEKLAGLVCAALGHA
;
A
#
# COMPACT_ATOMS: atom_id res chain seq x y z
N MET A 1 -38.46 -19.14 -4.53
CA MET A 1 -37.01 -19.37 -4.41
C MET A 1 -36.40 -18.11 -3.83
N GLU A 2 -36.44 -18.03 -2.50
CA GLU A 2 -35.96 -16.90 -1.72
C GLU A 2 -34.45 -16.77 -1.85
N ARG A 3 -34.01 -15.56 -2.15
CA ARG A 3 -32.60 -15.17 -2.14
C ARG A 3 -32.24 -15.00 -0.67
N SER A 4 -31.61 -16.03 -0.09
CA SER A 4 -31.10 -16.01 1.29
C SER A 4 -30.26 -14.75 1.45
N ALA A 5 -30.74 -13.84 2.31
CA ALA A 5 -29.92 -12.79 2.86
C ALA A 5 -28.81 -13.52 3.62
N VAL A 6 -27.63 -13.60 2.99
CA VAL A 6 -26.41 -13.87 3.73
C VAL A 6 -26.37 -12.83 4.83
N ASP A 7 -26.24 -13.30 6.06
CA ASP A 7 -26.22 -12.48 7.26
C ASP A 7 -24.97 -11.59 7.18
N ASP A 8 -25.12 -10.37 6.66
CA ASP A 8 -24.02 -9.40 6.47
C ASP A 8 -23.27 -9.17 7.79
N ASP A 9 -23.95 -9.33 8.93
CA ASP A 9 -23.41 -9.22 10.28
C ASP A 9 -22.41 -10.35 10.60
N ALA A 10 -22.68 -11.58 10.14
CA ALA A 10 -21.76 -12.72 10.29
C ALA A 10 -20.51 -12.61 9.39
N LEU A 11 -20.63 -11.92 8.24
CA LEU A 11 -19.49 -11.63 7.37
C LEU A 11 -18.58 -10.54 7.96
N LEU A 12 -19.17 -9.56 8.68
CA LEU A 12 -18.46 -8.52 9.42
C LEU A 12 -17.80 -9.05 10.69
N ASP A 13 -18.45 -9.97 11.42
CA ASP A 13 -17.89 -10.61 12.62
C ASP A 13 -16.70 -11.52 12.27
N ALA A 14 -16.75 -12.27 11.15
CA ALA A 14 -15.58 -12.99 10.64
C ALA A 14 -14.45 -12.05 10.15
N GLY A 15 -14.81 -10.83 9.72
CA GLY A 15 -13.89 -9.80 9.28
C GLY A 15 -13.09 -9.16 10.43
N THR A 16 -13.67 -9.06 11.63
CA THR A 16 -13.04 -8.35 12.76
C THR A 16 -11.75 -9.04 13.25
N PRO A 17 -11.73 -10.36 13.54
CA PRO A 17 -10.51 -11.09 13.90
C PRO A 17 -9.49 -11.14 12.75
N PHE A 18 -9.93 -10.98 11.50
CA PHE A 18 -9.04 -10.90 10.35
C PHE A 18 -8.39 -9.52 10.28
N VAL A 19 -9.16 -8.44 10.39
CA VAL A 19 -8.66 -7.05 10.38
C VAL A 19 -7.72 -6.80 11.55
N GLU A 20 -8.05 -7.29 12.74
CA GLU A 20 -7.20 -7.15 13.95
C GLU A 20 -5.84 -7.86 13.82
N ARG A 21 -5.74 -8.93 13.02
CA ARG A 21 -4.48 -9.62 12.74
C ARG A 21 -3.76 -9.04 11.52
N PHE A 22 -4.52 -8.68 10.49
CA PHE A 22 -4.01 -8.19 9.22
C PHE A 22 -3.40 -6.80 9.36
N THR A 23 -4.03 -5.91 10.14
CA THR A 23 -3.55 -4.54 10.33
C THR A 23 -2.14 -4.51 10.92
N PRO A 24 -1.86 -5.12 12.09
CA PRO A 24 -0.51 -5.11 12.66
C PRO A 24 0.50 -5.92 11.83
N ALA A 25 0.08 -7.05 11.25
CA ALA A 25 0.99 -7.93 10.51
C ALA A 25 1.39 -7.38 9.14
N PHE A 26 0.48 -6.70 8.45
CA PHE A 26 0.66 -6.29 7.06
C PHE A 26 0.72 -4.78 6.90
N ILE A 27 -0.31 -4.06 7.38
CA ILE A 27 -0.41 -2.61 7.19
C ILE A 27 0.65 -1.87 8.00
N ASP A 28 0.79 -2.18 9.29
CA ASP A 28 1.77 -1.50 10.15
C ASP A 28 3.21 -1.85 9.77
N SER A 29 3.44 -3.10 9.34
CA SER A 29 4.74 -3.52 8.80
C SER A 29 5.12 -2.71 7.55
N GLN A 30 4.20 -2.57 6.59
CA GLN A 30 4.43 -1.75 5.39
C GLN A 30 4.69 -0.28 5.73
N ARG A 31 3.87 0.31 6.61
CA ARG A 31 4.06 1.69 7.06
C ARG A 31 5.42 1.90 7.71
N SER A 32 5.87 0.95 8.53
CA SER A 32 7.19 1.00 9.19
C SER A 32 8.34 0.97 8.18
N VAL A 33 8.25 0.12 7.15
CA VAL A 33 9.25 0.05 6.08
C VAL A 33 9.27 1.34 5.26
N ILE A 34 8.11 1.84 4.83
CA ILE A 34 8.01 3.10 4.08
C ILE A 34 8.59 4.25 4.90
N ARG A 35 8.20 4.38 6.17
CA ARG A 35 8.74 5.38 7.09
C ARG A 35 10.26 5.35 7.11
N THR A 36 10.85 4.17 7.34
CA THR A 36 12.30 4.01 7.42
C THR A 36 13.01 4.43 6.13
N LEU A 37 12.45 4.08 4.97
CA LEU A 37 13.04 4.43 3.67
C LEU A 37 13.01 5.94 3.44
N VAL A 38 11.90 6.59 3.76
CA VAL A 38 11.69 8.01 3.57
C VAL A 38 12.53 8.83 4.55
N GLU A 39 12.59 8.43 5.82
CA GLU A 39 13.49 9.05 6.82
C GLU A 39 14.95 9.00 6.37
N ARG A 40 15.39 7.88 5.77
CA ARG A 40 16.74 7.77 5.20
C ARG A 40 16.94 8.69 3.99
N ALA A 41 15.93 8.86 3.13
CA ALA A 41 16.00 9.77 1.99
C ALA A 41 16.11 11.25 2.46
N VAL A 42 15.36 11.64 3.48
CA VAL A 42 15.49 12.95 4.13
C VAL A 42 16.89 13.12 4.73
N HIS A 43 17.39 12.11 5.46
CA HIS A 43 18.74 12.16 6.03
C HIS A 43 19.85 12.30 4.97
N ARG A 44 19.67 11.71 3.78
CA ARG A 44 20.59 11.85 2.64
C ARG A 44 20.43 13.17 1.88
N GLY A 45 19.41 13.98 2.20
CA GLY A 45 19.09 15.21 1.48
C GLY A 45 18.42 14.99 0.13
N GLU A 46 17.90 13.78 -0.14
CA GLU A 46 17.15 13.46 -1.36
C GLU A 46 15.71 13.98 -1.32
N LEU A 47 15.15 14.11 -0.10
CA LEU A 47 13.87 14.75 0.16
C LEU A 47 14.07 15.95 1.10
N ALA A 48 13.37 17.05 0.82
CA ALA A 48 13.46 18.27 1.62
C ALA A 48 12.86 18.09 3.03
N GLU A 49 11.77 17.32 3.15
CA GLU A 49 11.07 17.06 4.40
C GLU A 49 10.33 15.72 4.37
N LEU A 50 9.80 15.30 5.52
CA LEU A 50 9.03 14.07 5.65
C LEU A 50 7.61 14.27 5.05
N PRO A 51 7.23 13.54 3.98
CA PRO A 51 5.88 13.58 3.43
C PRO A 51 4.85 12.91 4.35
N ASP A 52 3.56 13.11 4.05
CA ASP A 52 2.47 12.36 4.68
C ASP A 52 2.62 10.86 4.38
N LEU A 53 3.03 10.10 5.40
CA LEU A 53 3.30 8.67 5.28
C LEU A 53 2.05 7.82 5.13
N ASP A 54 0.90 8.27 5.64
CA ASP A 54 -0.37 7.55 5.49
C ASP A 54 -0.89 7.71 4.07
N LEU A 55 -0.80 8.92 3.50
CA LEU A 55 -1.11 9.16 2.10
C LEU A 55 -0.13 8.42 1.17
N LEU A 56 1.16 8.44 1.48
CA LEU A 56 2.17 7.72 0.71
C LEU A 56 1.95 6.20 0.76
N HIS A 57 1.58 5.64 1.92
CA HIS A 57 1.19 4.24 2.05
C HIS A 57 -0.11 3.94 1.32
N ALA A 58 -1.10 4.83 1.30
CA ALA A 58 -2.30 4.63 0.51
C ALA A 58 -2.00 4.58 -1.00
N LEU A 59 -1.11 5.45 -1.48
CA LEU A 59 -0.68 5.49 -2.87
C LEU A 59 0.14 4.25 -3.26
N LEU A 60 1.13 3.89 -2.45
CA LEU A 60 2.03 2.76 -2.73
C LEU A 60 1.45 1.42 -2.31
N GLY A 61 0.96 1.32 -1.07
CA GLY A 61 0.38 0.14 -0.43
C GLY A 61 -1.06 -0.18 -0.84
N GLY A 62 -1.81 0.76 -1.43
CA GLY A 62 -3.09 0.44 -2.06
C GLY A 62 -2.91 -0.17 -3.46
N THR A 63 -2.13 0.50 -4.31
CA THR A 63 -2.05 0.14 -5.74
C THR A 63 -1.04 -0.96 -6.04
N ALA A 64 0.15 -0.96 -5.43
CA ALA A 64 1.17 -1.97 -5.73
C ALA A 64 0.79 -3.37 -5.21
N PRO A 65 0.28 -3.54 -3.98
CA PRO A 65 -0.22 -4.83 -3.52
C PRO A 65 -1.42 -5.33 -4.32
N SER A 66 -2.34 -4.45 -4.71
CA SER A 66 -3.44 -4.81 -5.60
C SER A 66 -2.93 -5.28 -6.96
N TRP A 67 -1.96 -4.57 -7.55
CA TRP A 67 -1.36 -4.94 -8.83
C TRP A 67 -0.60 -6.27 -8.77
N LEU A 68 0.14 -6.52 -7.69
CA LEU A 68 0.92 -7.75 -7.49
C LEU A 68 0.05 -8.96 -7.12
N HIS A 69 -0.85 -8.80 -6.16
CA HIS A 69 -1.53 -9.92 -5.52
C HIS A 69 -2.95 -10.13 -6.03
N ILE A 70 -3.70 -9.07 -6.30
CA ILE A 70 -5.06 -9.17 -6.85
C ILE A 70 -4.99 -9.40 -8.35
N LEU A 71 -4.21 -8.59 -9.07
CA LEU A 71 -4.06 -8.69 -10.52
C LEU A 71 -2.98 -9.69 -10.98
N ARG A 72 -2.23 -10.27 -10.03
CA ARG A 72 -1.25 -11.35 -10.28
C ARG A 72 -0.16 -10.99 -11.29
N ASN A 73 0.27 -9.73 -11.32
CA ASN A 73 1.35 -9.31 -12.20
C ASN A 73 2.72 -9.70 -11.65
N ASP A 74 3.69 -9.87 -12.55
CA ASP A 74 5.07 -10.20 -12.22
C ASP A 74 5.78 -8.98 -11.59
N PRO A 75 6.37 -9.11 -10.37
CA PRO A 75 7.14 -8.04 -9.75
C PRO A 75 8.46 -7.70 -10.48
N HIS A 76 8.90 -8.52 -11.44
CA HIS A 76 10.18 -8.29 -12.12
C HIS A 76 10.21 -6.93 -12.84
N GLY A 77 11.19 -6.10 -12.47
CA GLY A 77 11.37 -4.75 -13.02
C GLY A 77 10.36 -3.71 -12.50
N LEU A 78 9.56 -4.03 -11.48
CA LEU A 78 8.58 -3.10 -10.91
C LEU A 78 9.23 -1.82 -10.35
N PRO A 79 10.36 -1.87 -9.61
CA PRO A 79 11.04 -0.66 -9.15
C PRO A 79 11.41 0.29 -10.30
N GLU A 80 11.95 -0.23 -11.40
CA GLU A 80 12.37 0.55 -12.57
C GLU A 80 11.16 1.15 -13.30
N LYS A 81 10.07 0.40 -13.44
CA LYS A 81 8.81 0.89 -14.03
C LYS A 81 8.21 2.02 -13.21
N LEU A 82 8.15 1.87 -11.88
CA LEU A 82 7.63 2.90 -10.98
C LEU A 82 8.51 4.15 -11.00
N ALA A 83 9.84 3.99 -10.95
CA ALA A 83 10.77 5.10 -11.08
C ALA A 83 10.56 5.85 -12.40
N GLY A 84 10.41 5.13 -13.52
CA GLY A 84 10.12 5.72 -14.83
C GLY A 84 8.82 6.52 -14.86
N LEU A 85 7.74 6.00 -14.29
CA LEU A 85 6.45 6.68 -14.21
C LEU A 85 6.53 7.96 -13.37
N VAL A 86 7.21 7.91 -12.22
CA VAL A 86 7.40 9.07 -11.35
C VAL A 86 8.27 10.13 -12.02
N CYS A 87 9.39 9.73 -12.63
CA CYS A 87 10.26 10.65 -13.38
C CYS A 87 9.50 11.33 -14.53
N ALA A 88 8.67 10.59 -15.27
CA ALA A 88 7.85 11.17 -16.34
C ALA A 88 6.80 12.15 -15.80
N ALA A 89 6.16 11.84 -14.67
CA ALA A 89 5.18 12.73 -14.04
C ALA A 89 5.82 14.02 -13.51
N LEU A 90 7.03 13.94 -12.94
CA LEU A 90 7.77 15.10 -12.41
C LEU A 90 8.48 15.90 -13.50
N GLY A 91 8.85 15.29 -14.63
CA GLY A 91 9.46 15.96 -15.78
C GLY A 91 8.47 16.72 -16.69
N HIS A 92 7.19 16.72 -16.33
CA HIS A 92 6.12 17.44 -17.03
C HIS A 92 5.43 18.50 -16.14
N ALA A 93 6.07 18.90 -15.03
CA ALA A 93 5.61 19.99 -14.16
C ALA A 93 6.32 21.32 -14.48
#